data_AF-A0A7W0TW15-F1
#
_entry.id   AF-A0A7W0TW15-F1
#
_cell.length_a   1.000
_cell.length_b   1.000
_cell.length_c   1.000
_cell.angle_alpha   90.00
_cell.angle_beta   90.00
_cell.angle_gamma   90.00
#
_symmetry.space_group_name_H-M   'P 1'
#
loop_
_entity.id
_entity.type
_entity.pdbx_description
1 polymer ?
#
loop_
_entity_poly.entity_id
_entity_poly.type
_entity_poly.pdbx_seq_one_letter_code
_entity_poly.pdbx_strand_id
1 'polypeptide(L)'
;MASGGADLGARDAFLLKLHEEQLRKKFKHAIEFGVRDRPSRSGLEAFAAAVRAHAADGDTVVLRATFRGNLPVVLFVGRTNNLMVMALESGLFLSC
;
A
#
# COMPACT_ATOMS: atom_id res chain seq x y z
N MET A 1 -27.27 7.32 17.81
CA MET A 1 -26.56 6.32 16.97
C MET A 1 -26.28 6.95 15.62
N ALA A 2 -25.00 7.17 15.31
CA ALA A 2 -24.44 7.31 13.96
C ALA A 2 -22.95 7.61 14.17
N SER A 3 -22.14 6.57 14.40
CA SER A 3 -20.69 6.71 14.37
C SER A 3 -20.30 6.93 12.91
N GLY A 4 -19.99 8.19 12.57
CA GLY A 4 -19.38 8.56 11.30
C GLY A 4 -18.00 7.93 11.19
N GLY A 5 -17.96 6.65 10.78
CA GLY A 5 -16.77 6.08 10.18
C GLY A 5 -16.61 6.79 8.85
N ALA A 6 -15.68 7.76 8.78
CA ALA A 6 -15.31 8.36 7.51
C ALA A 6 -15.02 7.22 6.54
N ASP A 7 -15.73 7.22 5.42
CA ASP A 7 -15.51 6.32 4.31
C ASP A 7 -14.16 6.70 3.70
N LEU A 8 -13.09 6.04 4.16
CA LEU A 8 -11.70 6.29 3.74
C LEU A 8 -11.42 5.60 2.39
N GLY A 9 -12.40 5.61 1.49
CA GLY A 9 -12.24 5.10 0.13
C GLY A 9 -11.29 5.98 -0.67
N ALA A 10 -10.54 5.37 -1.60
CA ALA A 10 -9.76 5.89 -2.75
C ALA A 10 -8.90 7.17 -2.62
N ARG A 11 -9.39 8.21 -1.94
CA ARG A 11 -8.71 9.47 -1.63
C ARG A 11 -7.44 9.29 -0.80
N ASP A 12 -7.35 8.26 0.03
CA ASP A 12 -6.17 8.02 0.90
C ASP A 12 -5.01 7.31 0.18
N ALA A 13 -5.24 6.65 -0.95
CA ALA A 13 -4.16 6.07 -1.77
C ALA A 13 -3.17 7.15 -2.24
N PHE A 14 -3.64 8.38 -2.43
CA PHE A 14 -2.82 9.54 -2.75
C PHE A 14 -1.93 10.01 -1.58
N LEU A 15 -2.20 9.57 -0.35
CA LEU A 15 -1.41 9.90 0.84
C LEU A 15 -0.33 8.86 1.16
N LEU A 16 -0.17 7.80 0.35
CA LEU A 16 0.92 6.84 0.53
C LEU A 16 2.29 7.54 0.38
N LYS A 17 2.98 7.66 1.53
CA LYS A 17 4.33 8.17 1.64
C LYS A 17 5.30 7.03 1.36
N LEU A 18 5.76 6.97 0.11
CA LEU A 18 6.71 5.97 -0.37
C LEU A 18 8.13 6.54 -0.30
N HIS A 19 8.88 6.19 0.74
CA HIS A 19 10.29 6.54 0.84
C HIS A 19 11.15 5.51 0.12
N GLU A 20 12.18 5.98 -0.61
CA GLU A 20 13.05 5.12 -1.42
C GLU A 20 13.68 3.98 -0.59
N GLU A 21 14.17 4.28 0.62
CA GLU A 21 14.78 3.27 1.51
C GLU A 21 13.81 2.12 1.80
N GLN A 22 12.56 2.43 2.12
CA GLN A 22 11.55 1.43 2.43
C GLN A 22 11.09 0.67 1.18
N LEU A 23 10.93 1.35 0.04
CA LEU A 23 10.67 0.70 -1.25
C LEU A 23 11.79 -0.29 -1.59
N ARG A 24 13.05 0.10 -1.41
CA ARG A 24 14.22 -0.75 -1.65
C ARG A 24 14.21 -1.97 -0.75
N LYS A 25 13.90 -1.81 0.53
CA LYS A 25 13.76 -2.92 1.50
C LYS A 25 12.65 -3.90 1.12
N LYS A 26 11.59 -3.39 0.49
CA LYS A 26 10.40 -4.18 0.09
C LYS A 26 10.39 -4.59 -1.36
N PHE A 27 11.40 -4.23 -2.14
CA PHE A 27 11.49 -4.52 -3.57
C PHE A 27 11.46 -6.01 -3.90
N LYS A 28 11.79 -6.88 -2.94
CA LYS A 28 11.61 -8.34 -3.07
C LYS A 28 10.16 -8.78 -3.38
N HIS A 29 9.17 -7.94 -3.11
CA HIS A 29 7.76 -8.16 -3.42
C HIS A 29 7.34 -7.54 -4.75
N ALA A 30 8.20 -6.78 -5.43
CA ALA A 30 7.83 -6.03 -6.64
C ALA A 30 7.31 -6.92 -7.78
N ILE A 31 7.80 -8.18 -7.83
CA ILE A 31 7.37 -9.17 -8.82
C ILE A 31 5.88 -9.53 -8.69
N GLU A 32 5.33 -9.50 -7.47
CA GLU A 32 3.91 -9.76 -7.19
C GLU A 32 3.03 -8.68 -7.81
N PHE A 33 3.57 -7.46 -7.93
CA PHE A 33 2.95 -6.29 -8.56
C PHE A 33 3.33 -6.16 -10.04
N GLY A 34 3.91 -7.19 -10.64
CA GLY A 34 4.28 -7.22 -12.07
C GLY A 34 5.57 -6.48 -12.43
N VAL A 35 6.31 -5.95 -11.45
CA VAL A 35 7.58 -5.26 -11.69
C VAL A 35 8.73 -6.26 -11.71
N ARG A 36 9.30 -6.47 -12.91
CA ARG A 36 10.38 -7.45 -13.16
C ARG A 36 11.78 -6.85 -13.18
N ASP A 37 11.89 -5.54 -13.00
CA ASP A 37 13.16 -4.82 -13.01
C ASP A 37 14.05 -5.18 -11.82
N ARG A 38 15.32 -4.76 -11.90
CA ARG A 38 16.26 -4.78 -10.76
C ARG A 38 15.95 -3.61 -9.80
N PRO A 39 16.41 -3.65 -8.53
CA PRO A 39 16.28 -2.53 -7.59
C PRO A 39 17.20 -1.33 -7.92
N SER A 40 17.16 -0.87 -9.17
CA SER A 40 17.71 0.40 -9.65
C SER A 40 16.73 1.54 -9.34
N ARG A 41 17.12 2.78 -9.64
CA ARG A 41 16.22 3.93 -9.55
C ARG A 41 14.93 3.72 -10.36
N SER A 42 15.05 3.30 -11.63
CA SER A 42 13.89 3.05 -12.48
C SER A 42 13.00 1.92 -11.96
N GLY A 43 13.59 0.85 -11.43
CA GLY A 43 12.83 -0.24 -10.81
C GLY A 43 12.06 0.24 -9.59
N LEU A 44 12.68 1.03 -8.72
CA LEU A 44 12.01 1.59 -7.54
C LEU A 44 10.88 2.56 -7.90
N GLU A 45 11.06 3.35 -8.95
CA GLU A 45 10.00 4.21 -9.51
C GLU A 45 8.82 3.36 -10.05
N ALA A 46 9.11 2.27 -10.78
CA ALA A 46 8.09 1.34 -11.26
C ALA A 46 7.35 0.65 -10.11
N PHE A 47 8.07 0.20 -9.07
CA PHE A 47 7.47 -0.41 -7.89
C PHE A 47 6.62 0.59 -7.10
N ALA A 48 7.07 1.83 -6.95
CA ALA A 48 6.30 2.88 -6.33
C ALA A 48 4.99 3.16 -7.08
N ALA A 49 5.05 3.20 -8.41
CA ALA A 49 3.88 3.37 -9.26
C ALA A 49 2.90 2.20 -9.12
N ALA A 50 3.40 0.97 -9.09
CA ALA A 50 2.57 -0.23 -8.95
C ALA A 50 1.87 -0.30 -7.58
N VAL A 51 2.55 0.05 -6.49
CA VAL A 51 1.96 0.15 -5.14
C VAL A 51 0.86 1.20 -5.10
N ARG A 52 1.08 2.37 -5.70
CA ARG A 52 0.05 3.43 -5.80
C ARG A 52 -1.14 3.01 -6.64
N ALA A 53 -0.88 2.35 -7.77
CA ALA A 53 -1.91 1.85 -8.66
C ALA A 53 -2.81 0.83 -7.95
N HIS A 54 -2.21 -0.14 -7.25
CA HIS A 54 -2.95 -1.10 -6.44
C HIS A 54 -3.82 -0.42 -5.38
N ALA A 55 -3.26 0.52 -4.63
CA ALA A 55 -3.99 1.23 -3.58
C ALA A 55 -5.15 2.09 -4.12
N ALA A 56 -5.02 2.60 -5.34
CA ALA A 56 -6.04 3.42 -6.01
C ALA A 56 -7.03 2.62 -6.87
N ASP A 57 -6.84 1.31 -7.00
CA ASP A 57 -7.68 0.45 -7.82
C ASP A 57 -9.11 0.39 -7.25
N GLY A 58 -10.12 0.43 -8.13
CA GLY A 58 -11.53 0.35 -7.71
C GLY A 58 -11.93 -1.02 -7.15
N ASP A 59 -11.11 -2.05 -7.36
CA ASP A 59 -11.26 -3.37 -6.74
C ASP A 59 -10.54 -3.50 -5.39
N THR A 60 -9.80 -2.47 -4.98
CA THR A 60 -9.10 -2.44 -3.70
C THR A 60 -9.99 -1.86 -2.60
N VAL A 61 -10.13 -2.62 -1.52
CA VAL A 61 -10.84 -2.18 -0.31
C VAL A 61 -9.85 -1.71 0.76
N VAL A 62 -10.28 -0.73 1.55
CA VAL A 62 -9.49 -0.15 2.63
C VAL A 62 -9.97 -0.69 3.97
N LEU A 63 -9.07 -1.28 4.75
CA LEU A 63 -9.35 -1.86 6.06
C LEU A 63 -8.45 -1.23 7.13
N ARG A 64 -9.04 -0.84 8.26
CA ARG A 64 -8.26 -0.49 9.47
C ARG A 64 -7.98 -1.74 10.28
N ALA A 65 -6.73 -1.93 10.69
CA ALA A 65 -6.28 -3.10 11.42
C ALA A 65 -5.14 -2.75 12.40
N THR A 66 -4.62 -3.76 13.08
CA THR A 66 -3.37 -3.66 13.84
C THR A 66 -2.31 -4.61 13.30
N PHE A 67 -1.04 -4.23 13.45
CA PHE A 67 0.11 -5.04 13.04
C PHE A 67 1.08 -5.21 14.21
N ARG A 68 1.64 -6.42 14.39
CA ARG A 68 2.62 -6.75 15.44
C ARG A 68 2.24 -6.17 16.82
N GLY A 69 1.10 -6.64 17.34
CA GLY A 69 0.50 -6.11 18.56
C GLY A 69 -0.53 -5.04 18.23
N ASN A 70 -0.34 -3.85 18.78
CA ASN A 70 -1.34 -2.76 18.74
C ASN A 70 -0.95 -1.60 17.81
N LEU A 71 0.00 -1.78 16.90
CA LEU A 71 0.36 -0.71 15.95
C LEU A 71 -0.79 -0.52 14.95
N PRO A 72 -1.47 0.64 14.91
CA PRO A 72 -2.57 0.87 13.99
C PRO A 72 -2.06 0.99 12.54
N VAL A 73 -2.71 0.28 11.64
CA VAL A 73 -2.37 0.26 10.21
C VAL A 73 -3.62 0.35 9.34
N VAL A 74 -3.40 0.78 8.12
CA VAL A 74 -4.38 0.76 7.02
C VAL A 74 -3.90 -0.27 6.00
N LEU A 75 -4.79 -1.18 5.60
CA LEU A 75 -4.57 -2.19 4.57
C LEU A 75 -5.37 -1.84 3.33
N PHE A 76 -4.73 -1.89 2.18
CA PHE A 76 -5.32 -1.75 0.85
C PHE A 76 -5.32 -3.14 0.20
N VAL A 77 -6.45 -3.84 0.25
CA VAL A 77 -6.56 -5.24 -0.18
C VAL A 77 -7.33 -5.35 -1.49
N GLY A 78 -6.68 -5.87 -2.54
CA GLY A 78 -7.35 -6.14 -3.81
C GLY A 78 -8.23 -7.38 -3.70
N ARG A 79 -9.52 -7.27 -4.05
CA ARG A 79 -10.47 -8.38 -3.87
C ARG A 79 -10.25 -9.53 -4.85
N THR A 80 -9.74 -9.24 -6.05
CA THR A 80 -9.55 -10.23 -7.11
C THR A 80 -8.15 -10.81 -7.17
N ASN A 81 -7.11 -10.03 -6.82
CA ASN A 81 -5.72 -10.45 -6.92
C ASN A 81 -5.10 -10.90 -5.59
N ASN A 82 -5.81 -10.73 -4.46
CA ASN A 82 -5.35 -11.00 -3.09
C ASN A 82 -4.04 -10.27 -2.70
N LEU A 83 -3.63 -9.26 -3.46
CA LEU A 83 -2.50 -8.41 -3.10
C LEU A 83 -2.92 -7.43 -2.03
N MET A 84 -1.96 -7.05 -1.18
CA MET A 84 -2.19 -6.13 -0.09
C MET A 84 -1.05 -5.10 -0.03
N VAL A 85 -1.41 -3.86 0.28
CA VAL A 85 -0.46 -2.82 0.67
C VAL A 85 -0.80 -2.39 2.09
N MET A 86 0.20 -2.29 2.96
CA MET A 86 0.07 -1.88 4.36
C MET A 86 0.78 -0.55 4.59
N ALA A 87 0.10 0.36 5.27
CA ALA A 87 0.66 1.63 5.70
C ALA A 87 0.27 1.93 7.16
N LEU A 88 1.02 2.82 7.82
CA LEU A 88 0.53 3.47 9.03
C LEU A 88 -0.67 4.37 8.70
N GLU A 89 -1.45 4.73 9.71
CA GLU A 89 -2.52 5.74 9.57
C GLU A 89 -2.01 7.10 9.06
N SER A 90 -0.72 7.38 9.23
CA SER A 90 -0.06 8.57 8.68
C SER A 90 0.21 8.51 7.17
N GLY A 91 -0.10 7.38 6.52
CA GLY A 91 0.19 7.09 5.12
C GLY A 91 1.60 6.51 4.87
N LEU A 92 2.43 6.35 5.90
CA LEU A 92 3.77 5.78 5.74
C LEU A 92 3.70 4.31 5.32
N PHE A 93 4.20 3.98 4.13
CA PHE A 93 4.22 2.61 3.62
C PHE A 93 5.10 1.70 4.48
N LEU A 94 4.58 0.53 4.84
CA LEU A 94 5.27 -0.46 5.66
C LEU A 94 5.64 -1.71 4.87
N SER A 95 4.72 -2.25 4.10
CA SER A 95 4.94 -3.44 3.26
C SER A 95 3.87 -3.53 2.20
N CYS A 96 4.16 -4.33 1.20
CA CYS A 96 3.18 -5.10 0.48
C CYS A 96 3.49 -6.59 0.67
#